data_AF-A0A1D6QDM5-F1
#
_entry.id   AF-A0A1D6QDM5-F1
#
_cell.length_a   1.000
_cell.length_b   1.000
_cell.length_c   1.000
_cell.angle_alpha   90.00
_cell.angle_beta   90.00
_cell.angle_gamma   90.00
#
_symmetry.space_group_name_H-M   'P 1'
#
loop_
_entity.id
_entity.type
_entity.pdbx_description
1 polymer ?
#
loop_
_entity_poly.entity_id
_entity_poly.type
_entity_poly.pdbx_seq_one_letter_code
_entity_poly.pdbx_strand_id
1 'polypeptide(L)'
;MSILEEVLRGMKTPVVYLNITRMTDYRKEAHPSVYRKQKLTEEERKSPELYQDCSHWCLPGVPDSWNELLYAQILLTQQHGMQQ
;
A
#
# COMPACT_ATOMS: atom_id res chain seq x y z
N MET A 1 -3.60 -13.55 -0.90
CA MET A 1 -4.96 -13.47 -0.32
C MET A 1 -5.84 -14.41 -1.13
N SER A 2 -6.10 -15.63 -0.64
CA SER A 2 -6.70 -16.70 -1.47
C SER A 2 -8.08 -16.36 -2.05
N ILE A 3 -8.95 -15.74 -1.24
CA ILE A 3 -10.30 -15.35 -1.68
C ILE A 3 -10.23 -14.32 -2.83
N LEU A 4 -9.37 -13.31 -2.70
CA LEU A 4 -9.21 -12.29 -3.75
C LEU A 4 -8.72 -12.92 -5.06
N GLU A 5 -7.69 -13.75 -4.98
CA GLU A 5 -7.11 -14.44 -6.15
C GLU A 5 -8.10 -15.40 -6.82
N GLU A 6 -9.00 -16.03 -6.06
CA GLU A 6 -10.10 -16.84 -6.60
C GLU A 6 -11.12 -15.99 -7.36
N VAL A 7 -11.59 -14.89 -6.76
CA VAL A 7 -12.55 -13.99 -7.41
C VAL A 7 -11.98 -13.40 -8.70
N LEU A 8 -10.73 -12.93 -8.67
CA LEU A 8 -10.07 -12.35 -9.84
C LEU A 8 -9.96 -13.33 -11.02
N ARG A 9 -9.75 -14.64 -10.75
CA ARG A 9 -9.73 -15.68 -11.79
C ARG A 9 -11.09 -15.90 -12.46
N GLY A 10 -12.19 -15.61 -11.76
CA GLY A 10 -13.55 -15.75 -12.28
C GLY A 10 -14.08 -14.51 -13.00
N MET A 11 -13.34 -13.40 -13.01
CA MET A 11 -13.80 -12.15 -13.61
C MET A 11 -13.77 -12.19 -15.14
N LYS A 12 -14.85 -11.72 -15.78
CA LYS A 12 -14.92 -11.56 -17.24
C LYS A 12 -13.90 -10.54 -17.77
N THR A 13 -13.72 -9.44 -17.05
CA THR A 13 -12.73 -8.42 -17.37
C THR A 13 -11.41 -8.77 -16.67
N PRO A 14 -10.30 -8.97 -17.41
CA PRO A 14 -9.01 -9.25 -16.81
C PRO A 14 -8.56 -8.12 -15.88
N VAL A 15 -8.06 -8.48 -14.70
CA VAL A 15 -7.51 -7.53 -13.73
C VAL A 15 -6.08 -7.94 -13.41
N VAL A 16 -5.15 -6.98 -13.49
CA VAL A 16 -3.79 -7.20 -13.01
C VAL A 16 -3.75 -6.97 -11.51
N TYR A 17 -3.39 -8.00 -10.76
CA TYR A 17 -3.27 -7.93 -9.31
C TYR A 17 -1.86 -7.52 -8.89
N LEU A 18 -1.73 -6.34 -8.28
CA LEU A 18 -0.50 -5.91 -7.62
C LEU A 18 -0.46 -6.48 -6.20
N ASN A 19 0.21 -7.62 -6.00
CA ASN A 19 0.34 -8.23 -4.69
C ASN A 19 1.41 -7.52 -3.83
N ILE A 20 1.01 -6.41 -3.21
CA ILE A 20 1.86 -5.58 -2.35
C ILE A 20 1.94 -6.08 -0.90
N THR A 21 1.21 -7.14 -0.54
CA THR A 21 1.02 -7.56 0.87
C THR A 21 2.33 -7.86 1.57
N ARG A 22 3.14 -8.77 1.01
CA ARG A 22 4.38 -9.24 1.65
C ARG A 22 5.44 -8.14 1.72
N MET A 23 5.59 -7.34 0.66
CA MET A 23 6.55 -6.24 0.67
C MET A 23 6.16 -5.14 1.68
N THR A 24 4.85 -4.89 1.83
CA THR A 24 4.31 -3.89 2.75
C THR A 24 4.46 -4.34 4.21
N ASP A 25 4.28 -5.63 4.49
CA ASP A 25 4.43 -6.19 5.85
C ASP A 25 5.85 -6.01 6.42
N TYR A 26 6.87 -5.94 5.56
CA TYR A 26 8.24 -5.64 5.99
C TYR A 26 8.44 -4.18 6.42
N ARG A 27 7.51 -3.28 6.13
CA ARG A 27 7.70 -1.82 6.24
C ARG A 27 6.98 -1.20 7.45
N LYS A 28 6.95 -1.90 8.59
CA LYS A 28 6.27 -1.44 9.82
C LYS A 28 6.76 -0.08 10.31
N GLU A 29 7.99 0.30 9.98
CA GLU A 29 8.60 1.58 10.32
C GLU A 29 8.09 2.76 9.47
N ALA A 30 7.36 2.50 8.38
CA ALA A 30 6.88 3.54 7.47
C ALA A 30 5.49 4.10 7.84
N HIS A 31 4.93 3.67 8.96
CA HIS A 31 3.68 4.21 9.50
C HIS A 31 3.91 5.57 10.20
N PRO A 32 2.93 6.48 10.16
CA PRO A 32 3.05 7.78 10.81
C PRO A 32 3.01 7.68 12.34
N SER A 33 2.56 6.56 12.92
CA SER A 33 2.46 6.38 14.37
C SER A 33 1.72 7.57 14.99
N VAL A 34 2.25 8.16 16.06
CA VAL A 34 1.66 9.33 16.74
C VAL A 34 1.76 10.62 15.91
N TYR A 35 2.60 10.66 14.87
CA TYR A 35 2.85 11.87 14.08
C TYR A 35 1.77 12.17 13.04
N ARG A 36 0.75 11.31 12.91
CA ARG A 36 -0.44 11.64 12.09
C ARG A 36 -1.18 12.87 12.66
N LYS A 37 -1.23 13.01 13.98
CA LYS A 37 -1.86 14.15 14.65
C LYS A 37 -0.81 15.24 14.89
N GLN A 38 -1.03 16.43 14.30
CA GLN A 38 -0.08 17.55 14.40
C GLN A 38 0.12 18.07 15.84
N LYS A 39 -0.90 17.96 16.69
CA LYS A 39 -0.86 18.38 18.09
C LYS A 39 -1.49 17.31 18.98
N LEU A 40 -0.64 16.58 19.70
CA LEU A 40 -1.05 15.66 20.74
C LEU A 40 -1.19 16.43 22.06
N THR A 41 -2.17 16.06 22.89
CA THR A 41 -2.20 16.51 24.29
C THR A 41 -1.12 15.81 25.11
N GLU A 42 -0.81 16.32 26.29
CA GLU A 42 0.18 15.71 27.18
C GLU A 42 -0.25 14.30 27.65
N GLU A 43 -1.55 14.06 27.77
CA GLU A 43 -2.12 12.73 28.07
C GLU A 43 -1.93 11.76 26.90
N GLU A 44 -2.17 12.22 25.67
CA GLU A 44 -1.99 11.39 24.47
C GLU A 44 -0.52 11.02 24.25
N ARG A 45 0.40 11.95 24.55
CA ARG A 45 1.85 11.71 24.49
C ARG A 45 2.33 10.65 25.47
N LYS A 46 1.66 10.49 26.61
CA LYS A 46 1.98 9.47 27.62
C LYS A 46 1.52 8.06 27.23
N SER A 47 0.60 7.95 26.27
CA SER A 47 -0.01 6.67 25.86
C SER A 47 0.06 6.46 24.34
N PRO A 48 1.27 6.45 23.74
CA PRO A 48 1.43 6.37 22.28
C PRO A 48 0.77 5.13 21.66
N GLU A 49 0.69 4.01 22.41
CA GLU A 49 0.05 2.78 21.93
C GLU A 49 -1.44 2.94 21.61
N LEU A 50 -2.14 3.84 22.29
CA LEU A 50 -3.57 4.09 22.10
C LEU A 50 -3.85 5.08 20.95
N TYR A 51 -2.87 5.92 20.61
CA TYR A 51 -3.05 7.03 19.67
C TYR A 51 -2.19 6.92 18.41
N GLN A 52 -1.32 5.92 18.32
CA GLN A 52 -0.54 5.66 17.13
C GLN A 52 -1.41 5.19 15.97
N ASP A 53 -1.09 5.68 14.78
CA ASP A 53 -1.65 5.18 13.54
C ASP A 53 -0.72 4.15 12.89
N CYS A 54 -1.19 2.91 12.85
CA CYS A 54 -0.53 1.76 12.20
C CYS A 54 -1.25 1.30 10.92
N SER A 55 -2.18 2.10 10.39
CA SER A 55 -2.99 1.76 9.23
C SER A 55 -2.65 2.61 8.00
N HIS A 56 -2.18 3.83 8.23
CA HIS A 56 -1.77 4.77 7.18
C HIS A 56 -0.25 4.78 7.00
N TRP A 57 0.22 5.48 5.98
CA TRP A 57 1.64 5.53 5.62
C TRP A 57 2.12 6.98 5.59
N CYS A 58 3.35 7.21 6.02
CA CYS A 58 4.04 8.47 5.75
C CYS A 58 4.26 8.67 4.24
N LEU A 59 4.33 9.94 3.84
CA LEU A 59 4.77 10.36 2.50
C LEU A 59 5.96 11.32 2.62
N PRO A 60 7.05 11.14 1.85
CA PRO A 60 7.29 10.01 0.94
C PRO A 60 7.41 8.66 1.69
N GLY A 61 7.05 7.54 1.06
CA GLY A 61 7.02 6.24 1.74
C GLY A 61 6.49 5.05 0.92
N VAL A 62 5.92 4.07 1.62
CA VAL A 62 5.44 2.79 1.05
C VAL A 62 4.48 2.96 -0.15
N PRO A 63 3.53 3.91 -0.13
CA PRO A 63 2.65 4.14 -1.27
C PRO A 63 3.39 4.55 -2.56
N ASP A 64 4.56 5.16 -2.46
CA ASP A 64 5.36 5.53 -3.64
C ASP A 64 5.87 4.28 -4.36
N SER A 65 6.34 3.26 -3.62
CA SER A 65 6.73 1.98 -4.21
C SER A 65 5.55 1.25 -4.86
N TRP A 66 4.33 1.38 -4.34
CA TRP A 66 3.14 0.84 -4.99
C TRP A 66 2.87 1.54 -6.32
N ASN A 67 3.04 2.87 -6.36
CA ASN A 67 2.89 3.67 -7.58
C ASN A 67 3.96 3.32 -8.61
N GLU A 68 5.19 3.03 -8.21
CA GLU A 68 6.25 2.55 -9.11
C GLU A 68 5.88 1.21 -9.77
N LEU A 69 5.34 0.26 -8.99
CA LEU A 69 4.85 -1.02 -9.54
C LEU A 69 3.70 -0.83 -10.52
N LEU A 70 2.75 0.06 -10.20
CA LEU A 70 1.65 0.41 -11.09
C LEU A 70 2.17 1.03 -12.40
N TYR A 71 3.09 1.98 -12.29
CA TYR A 71 3.70 2.63 -13.45
C TYR A 71 4.42 1.63 -14.36
N ALA A 72 5.25 0.75 -13.77
CA ALA A 72 5.91 -0.32 -14.50
C ALA A 72 4.91 -1.24 -15.22
N GLN A 73 3.81 -1.61 -14.55
CA GLN A 73 2.76 -2.45 -15.14
C GLN A 73 2.09 -1.78 -16.35
N ILE A 74 1.79 -0.49 -16.26
CA ILE A 74 1.21 0.29 -17.37
C ILE A 74 2.17 0.29 -18.57
N LEU A 75 3.45 0.57 -18.34
CA LEU A 75 4.46 0.58 -19.41
C LEU A 75 4.59 -0.78 -20.09
N LEU A 76 4.67 -1.86 -19.31
CA LEU A 76 4.75 -3.22 -19.86
C LEU A 76 3.52 -3.56 -20.69
N THR A 77 2.33 -3.18 -20.22
CA THR A 77 1.08 -3.45 -20.94
C THR A 77 1.02 -2.70 -22.27
N GLN A 78 1.49 -1.44 -22.32
CA GLN A 78 1.61 -0.67 -23.55
C GLN A 78 2.61 -1.30 -24.53
N GLN A 79 3.76 -1.79 -24.06
CA GLN A 79 4.75 -2.45 -24.92
C GLN A 79 4.22 -3.73 -25.56
N HIS A 80 3.50 -4.56 -24.81
CA HIS A 80 2.89 -5.79 -25.36
C HIS A 80 1.76 -5.50 -26.37
N GLY A 81 1.09 -4.36 -26.25
CA GLY A 81 0.09 -3.90 -27.23
C GLY A 81 0.70 -3.31 -28.51
N MET A 82 1.97 -2.90 -28.49
CA MET A 82 2.70 -2.42 -29.69
C MET A 82 3.42 -3.54 -30.46
N GLN A 83 3.56 -4.73 -29.85
CA GLN A 83 4.22 -5.90 -30.45
C GLN A 83 3.25 -6.92 -31.07
N GLN A 84 1.94 -6.70 -30.95
CA GLN A 84 0.87 -7.44 -31.63
C GLN A 84 0.30 -6.60 -32.77
#